data_AF-A0AAX2J4K1-F1
#
_entry.id   AF-A0AAX2J4K1-F1
#
_cell.length_a   1.000
_cell.length_b   1.000
_cell.length_c   1.000
_cell.angle_alpha   90.00
_cell.angle_beta   90.00
_cell.angle_gamma   90.00
#
_symmetry.space_group_name_H-M   'P 1'
#
loop_
_entity.id
_entity.type
_entity.pdbx_description
1 polymer ?
#
loop_
_entity_poly.entity_id
_entity_poly.type
_entity_poly.pdbx_seq_one_letter_code
_entity_poly.pdbx_strand_id
1 'polypeptide(L)'
;MQQRGAGEILLTSMDRDGTKIGFNLPLTRAISDAVDIPVIASGGVGNVQHLVDGVLQGKADAVLAASIFHFGEVSIREAKLAMQVAGIEVRL
;
A
#
# COMPACT_ATOMS: atom_id res chain seq x y z
N MET A 1 6.84 -8.93 -17.04
CA MET A 1 7.19 -7.64 -17.69
C MET A 1 5.98 -7.26 -18.55
N GLN A 2 5.24 -6.18 -18.27
CA GLN A 2 3.85 -6.09 -18.73
C GLN A 2 3.64 -6.14 -20.27
N GLN A 3 4.03 -5.14 -21.06
CA GLN A 3 4.16 -5.31 -22.53
C GLN A 3 5.33 -4.47 -23.06
N ARG A 4 5.55 -3.31 -22.44
CA ARG A 4 6.66 -2.39 -22.73
C ARG A 4 7.88 -2.57 -21.82
N GLY A 5 7.96 -3.69 -21.08
CA GLY A 5 9.12 -3.98 -20.22
C GLY A 5 9.07 -3.39 -18.80
N ALA A 6 7.96 -2.81 -18.35
CA ALA A 6 7.83 -2.40 -16.95
C ALA A 6 7.86 -3.62 -16.01
N GLY A 7 8.63 -3.49 -14.92
CA GLY A 7 8.82 -4.53 -13.91
C GLY A 7 7.91 -4.38 -12.69
N GLU A 8 7.34 -3.20 -12.44
CA GLU A 8 6.49 -2.87 -11.30
C GLU A 8 5.66 -1.61 -11.60
N ILE A 9 4.52 -1.46 -10.92
CA ILE A 9 3.66 -0.26 -10.98
C ILE A 9 3.59 0.40 -9.60
N LEU A 10 3.95 1.69 -9.54
CA LEU A 10 3.59 2.55 -8.42
C LEU A 10 2.23 3.20 -8.70
N LEU A 11 1.19 2.73 -8.01
CA LEU A 11 -0.19 3.17 -8.22
C LEU A 11 -0.59 4.22 -7.18
N THR A 12 -0.51 5.49 -7.56
CA THR A 12 -0.96 6.61 -6.72
C THR A 12 -2.40 7.01 -7.09
N SER A 13 -3.30 6.98 -6.10
CA SER A 13 -4.66 7.51 -6.28
C SER A 13 -4.69 9.00 -5.94
N MET A 14 -4.87 9.86 -6.95
CA MET A 14 -4.97 11.31 -6.75
C MET A 14 -6.13 11.70 -5.83
N ASP A 15 -7.26 11.02 -5.90
CA ASP A 15 -8.44 11.28 -5.04
C ASP A 15 -8.17 11.00 -3.56
N ARG A 16 -7.20 10.14 -3.26
CA ARG A 16 -6.83 9.77 -1.89
C ARG A 16 -5.57 10.48 -1.43
N ASP A 17 -4.73 10.98 -2.32
CA ASP A 17 -3.45 11.52 -1.94
C ASP A 17 -3.59 12.72 -0.99
N GLY A 18 -2.80 12.74 0.07
CA GLY A 18 -2.89 13.74 1.15
C GLY A 18 -4.14 13.70 2.05
N THR A 19 -5.15 12.86 1.76
CA THR A 19 -6.42 12.86 2.52
C THR A 19 -6.36 12.13 3.86
N LYS A 20 -5.39 11.24 4.06
CA LYS A 20 -5.25 10.35 5.23
C LYS A 20 -6.45 9.40 5.49
N ILE A 21 -7.36 9.20 4.54
CA ILE A 21 -8.55 8.32 4.71
C ILE A 21 -8.38 6.89 4.18
N GLY A 22 -7.16 6.51 3.81
CA GLY A 22 -6.80 5.18 3.29
C GLY A 22 -6.54 5.15 1.80
N PHE A 23 -5.98 4.03 1.33
CA PHE A 23 -5.80 3.77 -0.09
C PHE A 23 -7.15 3.67 -0.81
N ASN A 24 -7.12 3.82 -2.13
CA ASN A 24 -8.27 3.53 -2.96
C ASN A 24 -8.37 2.02 -3.22
N LEU A 25 -8.91 1.27 -2.26
CA LEU A 25 -8.95 -0.20 -2.32
C LEU A 25 -9.59 -0.77 -3.60
N PRO A 26 -10.74 -0.25 -4.10
CA PRO A 26 -11.30 -0.72 -5.37
C PRO A 26 -10.36 -0.51 -6.56
N LEU A 27 -9.69 0.65 -6.63
CA LEU A 27 -8.72 0.94 -7.69
C LEU A 27 -7.49 0.04 -7.58
N THR A 28 -6.89 -0.05 -6.39
CA THR A 28 -5.73 -0.93 -6.14
C THR A 28 -6.05 -2.35 -6.54
N ARG A 29 -7.20 -2.87 -6.10
CA ARG A 29 -7.64 -4.23 -6.40
C ARG A 29 -7.85 -4.45 -7.89
N ALA A 30 -8.51 -3.52 -8.58
CA ALA A 30 -8.77 -3.62 -10.00
C ALA A 30 -7.47 -3.67 -10.82
N ILE A 31 -6.45 -2.90 -10.43
CA ILE A 31 -5.15 -2.91 -11.11
C ILE A 31 -4.36 -4.16 -10.76
N SER A 32 -4.26 -4.53 -9.48
CA SER A 32 -3.56 -5.75 -9.04
C SER A 32 -4.13 -7.03 -9.67
N ASP A 33 -5.45 -7.13 -9.83
CA ASP A 33 -6.06 -8.30 -10.50
C ASP A 33 -5.85 -8.28 -12.03
N ALA A 34 -5.46 -7.14 -12.63
CA ALA A 34 -5.35 -6.96 -14.08
C ALA A 34 -3.93 -7.09 -14.64
N VAL A 35 -2.90 -7.16 -13.79
CA VAL A 35 -1.49 -7.18 -14.21
C VAL A 35 -0.71 -8.29 -13.50
N ASP A 36 0.24 -8.90 -14.22
CA ASP A 36 1.12 -9.94 -13.69
C ASP A 36 2.45 -9.39 -13.12
N ILE A 37 2.53 -8.08 -12.90
CA ILE A 37 3.71 -7.42 -12.32
C ILE A 37 3.34 -6.80 -10.97
N PRO A 38 4.30 -6.68 -10.03
CA PRO A 38 4.03 -6.11 -8.72
C PRO A 38 3.37 -4.74 -8.77
N VAL A 39 2.45 -4.50 -7.83
CA VAL A 39 1.75 -3.23 -7.65
C VAL A 39 2.03 -2.68 -6.25
N ILE A 40 2.56 -1.46 -6.20
CA ILE A 40 2.72 -0.68 -4.97
C ILE A 40 1.52 0.25 -4.81
N ALA A 41 0.74 0.09 -3.74
CA ALA A 41 -0.33 1.04 -3.41
C ALA A 41 0.25 2.33 -2.80
N SER A 42 -0.21 3.48 -3.31
CA SER A 42 0.26 4.81 -2.88
C SER A 42 -0.90 5.82 -2.79
N GLY A 43 -0.79 6.75 -1.84
CA GLY A 43 -1.73 7.85 -1.64
C GLY A 43 -2.83 7.56 -0.60
N GLY A 44 -2.92 8.42 0.42
CA GLY A 44 -4.03 8.45 1.39
C GLY A 44 -3.82 7.72 2.72
N VAL A 45 -2.66 7.15 3.00
CA VAL A 45 -2.40 6.49 4.29
C VAL A 45 -2.46 7.48 5.46
N GLY A 46 -3.17 7.10 6.52
CA GLY A 46 -3.35 7.89 7.74
C GLY A 46 -3.15 7.10 9.04
N ASN A 47 -3.14 5.77 8.98
CA ASN A 47 -2.88 4.88 10.11
C ASN A 47 -2.35 3.53 9.61
N VAL A 48 -1.93 2.66 10.53
CA VAL A 48 -1.40 1.31 10.21
C VAL A 48 -2.42 0.38 9.57
N GLN A 49 -3.72 0.52 9.89
CA GLN A 49 -4.76 -0.33 9.31
C GLN A 49 -4.88 -0.11 7.81
N HIS A 50 -4.67 1.12 7.33
CA HIS A 50 -4.66 1.40 5.88
C HIS A 50 -3.54 0.63 5.15
N LEU A 51 -2.41 0.37 5.80
CA LEU A 51 -1.33 -0.46 5.24
C LEU A 51 -1.77 -1.92 5.10
N VAL A 52 -2.42 -2.45 6.14
CA VAL A 52 -2.98 -3.80 6.16
C VAL A 52 -4.04 -3.97 5.07
N ASP A 53 -4.96 -3.01 4.97
CA ASP A 53 -6.05 -3.06 4.00
C ASP A 53 -5.54 -2.98 2.55
N GLY A 54 -4.49 -2.18 2.31
CA GLY A 54 -3.84 -2.10 1.00
C GLY A 54 -3.35 -3.46 0.48
N VAL A 55 -2.82 -4.29 1.38
CA VAL A 55 -2.35 -5.65 1.04
C VAL A 55 -3.52 -6.64 1.02
N LEU A 56 -4.28 -6.78 2.11
CA LEU A 56 -5.27 -7.85 2.24
C LEU A 56 -6.51 -7.65 1.36
N GLN A 57 -6.98 -6.40 1.24
CA GLN A 57 -8.19 -6.07 0.49
C GLN A 57 -7.84 -5.56 -0.92
N GLY A 58 -6.84 -4.67 -0.99
CA GLY A 58 -6.34 -4.09 -2.23
C GLY A 58 -5.49 -5.04 -3.07
N LYS A 59 -4.99 -6.13 -2.50
CA LYS A 59 -4.04 -7.06 -3.16
C LYS A 59 -2.79 -6.36 -3.72
N ALA A 60 -2.31 -5.31 -3.05
CA ALA A 60 -1.02 -4.74 -3.39
C ALA A 60 0.12 -5.65 -2.90
N ASP A 61 1.18 -5.79 -3.69
CA ASP A 61 2.40 -6.50 -3.30
C ASP A 61 3.24 -5.67 -2.32
N ALA A 62 3.14 -4.35 -2.41
CA ALA A 62 3.77 -3.42 -1.49
C ALA A 62 2.87 -2.20 -1.22
N VAL A 63 3.15 -1.52 -0.11
CA VAL A 63 2.44 -0.31 0.30
C VAL A 63 3.42 0.82 0.57
N LEU A 64 3.10 2.02 0.10
CA LEU A 64 3.88 3.24 0.29
C LEU A 64 3.09 4.23 1.15
N ALA A 65 3.74 4.75 2.19
CA ALA A 65 3.22 5.84 3.00
C ALA A 65 4.35 6.84 3.30
N ALA A 66 4.00 8.13 3.34
CA ALA A 66 4.96 9.19 3.63
C ALA A 66 4.62 9.92 4.95
N SER A 67 3.46 10.58 5.03
CA SER A 67 3.13 11.49 6.13
C SER A 67 3.18 10.84 7.52
N ILE A 68 2.65 9.63 7.69
CA ILE A 68 2.62 8.95 8.99
C ILE A 68 4.03 8.62 9.52
N PHE A 69 5.00 8.42 8.64
CA PHE A 69 6.39 8.16 9.02
C PHE A 69 7.18 9.46 9.15
N HIS A 70 6.96 10.42 8.25
CA HIS A 70 7.67 11.70 8.26
C HIS A 70 7.39 12.51 9.53
N PHE A 71 6.14 12.46 10.03
CA PHE A 71 5.75 13.16 11.26
C PHE A 71 5.93 12.32 12.53
N GLY A 72 6.45 11.09 12.43
CA GLY A 72 6.65 10.21 13.58
C GLY A 72 5.36 9.76 14.26
N GLU A 73 4.22 9.81 13.56
CA GLU A 73 2.93 9.31 14.05
C GLU A 73 2.98 7.78 14.27
N VAL A 74 3.76 7.09 13.44
CA VAL A 74 4.00 5.65 13.48
C VAL A 74 5.46 5.39 13.10
N SER A 75 6.13 4.45 13.76
CA SER A 75 7.44 3.95 13.35
C SER A 75 7.34 2.80 12.33
N ILE A 76 8.39 2.59 11.54
CA ILE A 76 8.44 1.44 10.61
C ILE A 76 8.29 0.11 11.36
N ARG A 77 8.80 0.01 12.59
CA ARG A 77 8.67 -1.21 13.41
C ARG A 77 7.21 -1.45 13.82
N GLU A 78 6.50 -0.42 14.27
CA GLU A 78 5.09 -0.54 14.65
C GLU A 78 4.22 -0.92 13.45
N ALA A 79 4.45 -0.31 12.28
CA ALA A 79 3.75 -0.67 11.05
C ALA A 79 3.98 -2.15 10.68
N LYS A 80 5.24 -2.62 10.72
CA LYS A 80 5.57 -4.03 10.44
C LYS A 80 4.93 -4.98 11.46
N LEU A 81 4.97 -4.66 12.75
CA LEU A 81 4.32 -5.50 13.77
C LEU A 81 2.81 -5.58 13.56
N ALA A 82 2.15 -4.46 13.22
CA ALA A 82 0.73 -4.46 12.90
C ALA A 82 0.41 -5.33 11.67
N MET A 83 1.22 -5.25 10.62
CA MET A 83 1.09 -6.10 9.43
C MET A 83 1.31 -7.58 9.75
N GLN A 84 2.31 -7.91 10.57
CA GLN A 84 2.55 -9.27 11.02
C GLN A 84 1.38 -9.84 11.84
N VAL A 85 0.82 -9.04 12.76
CA VAL A 85 -0.36 -9.42 13.56
C VAL A 85 -1.58 -9.68 12.67
N ALA A 86 -1.70 -8.93 11.55
CA ALA A 86 -2.74 -9.15 10.54
C ALA A 86 -2.48 -10.35 9.62
N GLY A 87 -1.40 -11.10 9.82
CA GLY A 87 -1.05 -12.29 9.03
C GLY A 87 -0.29 -11.99 7.74
N ILE A 88 0.24 -10.77 7.56
CA ILE A 88 1.06 -10.40 6.41
C ILE A 88 2.53 -10.73 6.72
N GLU A 89 3.19 -11.49 5.85
CA GLU A 89 4.62 -11.74 5.99
C GLU A 89 5.41 -10.44 5.76
N VAL A 90 6.20 -10.06 6.75
CA VAL A 90 7.04 -8.85 6.71
C VAL A 90 8.42 -9.15 7.27
N ARG A 91 9.43 -8.48 6.72
CA ARG A 91 10.80 -8.52 7.25
C ARG A 91 10.90 -7.69 8.53
N LEU A 92 11.13 -8.30 9.68
CA LEU A 92 11.40 -7.61 10.95
C LEU A 92 12.86 -7.15 11.06
#